data_AF-A0A1Z9T2M6-F1
#
_entry.id   AF-A0A1Z9T2M6-F1
#
_cell.length_a   1.000
_cell.length_b   1.000
_cell.length_c   1.000
_cell.angle_alpha   90.00
_cell.angle_beta   90.00
_cell.angle_gamma   90.00
#
_symmetry.space_group_name_H-M   'P 1'
#
loop_
_entity.id
_entity.type
_entity.pdbx_description
1 polymer ?
#
loop_
_entity_poly.entity_id
_entity_poly.type
_entity_poly.pdbx_seq_one_letter_code
_entity_poly.pdbx_strand_id
1 'polypeptide(L)'
;MFLKGSKKKNRSIFHSYLYFQKVLNQAGPAATASYSLIASILLFIFSGFYIDNYFDTSPFGVIIGMVLGLVVGFYQMIKVVKYKIK
;
A
#
# COMPACT_ATOMS: atom_id res chain seq x y z
N MET A 1 -8.77 31.76 51.60
CA MET A 1 -8.04 32.37 50.47
C MET A 1 -7.87 31.30 49.39
N PHE A 2 -8.56 31.48 48.26
CA PHE A 2 -8.64 30.54 47.14
C PHE A 2 -7.43 30.65 46.23
N LEU A 3 -6.72 29.56 45.94
CA LEU A 3 -6.01 29.36 44.67
C LEU A 3 -5.95 27.86 44.31
N LYS A 4 -7.00 27.36 43.64
CA LYS A 4 -6.94 26.08 42.92
C LYS A 4 -6.52 26.35 41.48
N GLY A 5 -5.21 26.47 41.27
CA GLY A 5 -4.57 26.76 39.99
C GLY A 5 -4.39 25.53 39.08
N SER A 6 -4.91 25.66 37.85
CA SER A 6 -4.53 24.99 36.58
C SER A 6 -4.21 23.48 36.55
N LYS A 7 -5.22 22.65 36.25
CA LYS A 7 -5.09 21.31 35.64
C LYS A 7 -5.66 21.30 34.21
N LYS A 8 -5.25 22.26 33.36
CA LYS A 8 -5.75 22.41 31.98
C LYS A 8 -4.61 22.35 30.95
N LYS A 9 -3.80 21.28 31.00
CA LYS A 9 -2.68 21.09 30.07
C LYS A 9 -2.51 19.59 29.76
N ASN A 10 -3.28 19.07 28.78
CA ASN A 10 -2.86 17.94 27.90
C ASN A 10 -3.90 17.48 26.86
N ARG A 11 -5.15 17.99 26.85
CA ARG A 11 -6.19 17.39 25.97
C ARG A 11 -6.02 17.71 24.48
N SER A 12 -5.48 18.86 24.10
CA SER A 12 -5.44 19.30 22.69
C SER A 12 -4.55 18.42 21.81
N ILE A 13 -3.34 18.11 22.29
CA ILE A 13 -2.37 17.26 21.59
C ILE A 13 -2.89 15.82 21.43
N PHE A 14 -3.60 15.31 22.45
CA PHE A 14 -4.22 13.99 22.43
C PHE A 14 -5.31 13.89 21.35
N HIS A 15 -6.13 14.93 21.18
CA HIS A 15 -7.16 14.94 20.13
C HIS A 15 -6.55 14.93 18.72
N SER A 16 -5.49 15.70 18.45
CA SER A 16 -4.80 15.66 17.16
C SER A 16 -4.24 14.26 16.82
N TYR A 17 -3.75 13.50 17.79
CA TYR A 17 -3.33 12.11 17.55
C TYR A 17 -4.49 11.19 17.20
N LEU A 18 -5.66 11.36 17.83
CA LEU A 18 -6.87 10.59 17.50
C LEU A 18 -7.39 10.91 16.09
N TYR A 19 -7.35 12.18 15.68
CA TYR A 19 -7.70 12.57 14.31
C TYR A 19 -6.70 12.02 13.29
N PHE A 20 -5.40 12.09 13.58
CA PHE A 20 -4.37 11.48 12.76
C PHE A 20 -4.58 9.97 12.59
N GLN A 21 -4.91 9.25 13.66
CA GLN A 21 -5.23 7.82 13.59
C GLN A 21 -6.47 7.54 12.74
N LYS A 22 -7.52 8.37 12.80
CA LYS A 22 -8.67 8.23 11.89
C LYS A 22 -8.25 8.38 10.43
N VAL A 23 -7.41 9.36 10.13
CA VAL A 23 -6.87 9.56 8.78
C VAL A 23 -6.02 8.36 8.35
N LEU A 24 -5.14 7.85 9.23
CA LEU A 24 -4.34 6.66 8.96
C LEU A 24 -5.20 5.40 8.73
N ASN A 25 -6.26 5.20 9.52
CA ASN A 25 -7.16 4.07 9.35
C ASN A 25 -7.99 4.15 8.06
N GLN A 26 -8.34 5.36 7.61
CA GLN A 26 -9.00 5.57 6.32
C GLN A 26 -8.03 5.45 5.14
N ALA A 27 -6.79 5.88 5.31
CA ALA A 27 -5.74 5.79 4.29
C ALA A 27 -5.13 4.38 4.19
N GLY A 28 -5.17 3.59 5.26
CA GLY A 28 -4.57 2.25 5.34
C GLY A 28 -5.00 1.32 4.20
N PRO A 29 -6.31 1.15 3.92
CA PRO A 29 -6.78 0.33 2.81
C PRO A 29 -6.25 0.77 1.44
N ALA A 30 -6.21 2.08 1.18
CA ALA A 30 -5.70 2.63 -0.08
C ALA A 30 -4.17 2.43 -0.20
N ALA A 31 -3.43 2.71 0.88
CA ALA A 31 -1.99 2.50 0.93
C ALA A 31 -1.62 1.03 0.69
N THR A 32 -2.23 0.10 1.42
CA THR A 32 -1.98 -1.35 1.27
C THR A 32 -2.26 -1.83 -0.15
N ALA A 33 -3.33 -1.32 -0.79
CA ALA A 33 -3.67 -1.69 -2.14
C ALA A 33 -2.61 -1.18 -3.15
N SER A 34 -2.14 0.06 -2.99
CA SER A 34 -1.05 0.62 -3.80
C SER A 34 0.27 -0.15 -3.64
N TYR A 35 0.67 -0.47 -2.40
CA TYR A 35 1.89 -1.24 -2.14
C TYR A 35 1.82 -2.66 -2.71
N SER A 36 0.64 -3.28 -2.68
CA SER A 36 0.44 -4.61 -3.27
C SER A 36 0.63 -4.60 -4.79
N LEU A 37 0.13 -3.56 -5.47
CA LEU A 37 0.31 -3.37 -6.91
C LEU A 37 1.77 -3.13 -7.27
N ILE A 38 2.45 -2.23 -6.54
CA ILE A 38 3.88 -1.95 -6.72
C ILE A 38 4.70 -3.24 -6.52
N ALA A 39 4.43 -4.01 -5.47
CA ALA A 39 5.13 -5.27 -5.19
C ALA A 39 4.91 -6.31 -6.29
N SER A 40 3.69 -6.42 -6.83
CA SER A 40 3.40 -7.32 -7.94
C SER A 40 4.17 -6.90 -9.20
N ILE A 41 4.08 -5.64 -9.60
CA ILE A 41 4.79 -5.12 -10.77
C ILE A 41 6.31 -5.35 -10.64
N LEU A 42 6.90 -5.04 -9.47
CA LEU A 42 8.32 -5.28 -9.21
C LEU A 42 8.70 -6.76 -9.33
N LEU A 43 7.91 -7.68 -8.77
CA LEU A 43 8.16 -9.12 -8.88
C LEU A 43 8.16 -9.59 -10.33
N PHE A 44 7.19 -9.15 -11.13
CA PHE A 44 7.08 -9.56 -12.53
C PHE A 44 8.13 -8.91 -13.43
N ILE A 45 8.51 -7.65 -13.17
CA ILE A 45 9.63 -6.99 -13.87
C ILE A 45 10.93 -7.74 -13.58
N PHE A 46 11.20 -8.06 -12.30
CA PHE A 46 12.42 -8.77 -11.92
C PHE A 46 12.46 -10.18 -12.53
N SER A 47 11.32 -10.89 -12.52
CA SER A 47 11.20 -12.20 -13.17
C SER A 47 11.36 -12.12 -14.69
N GLY A 48 10.76 -11.11 -15.34
CA GLY A 48 10.87 -10.91 -16.79
C GLY A 48 12.30 -10.57 -17.21
N PHE A 49 13.00 -9.76 -16.42
CA PHE A 49 14.41 -9.42 -16.65
C PHE A 49 15.31 -10.65 -16.53
N TYR A 50 15.05 -11.54 -15.56
CA TYR A 50 15.81 -12.77 -15.40
C TYR A 50 15.62 -13.73 -16.60
N ILE A 51 14.39 -13.81 -17.13
CA ILE A 51 14.07 -14.63 -18.30
C ILE A 51 14.70 -14.04 -19.57
N ASP A 52 14.59 -12.73 -19.80
CA ASP A 52 15.18 -12.09 -20.98
C ASP A 52 16.70 -12.26 -21.02
N ASN A 53 17.36 -12.18 -19.87
CA ASN A 53 18.81 -12.39 -19.77
C ASN A 53 19.23 -13.87 -19.96
N TYR A 54 18.31 -14.83 -19.81
CA TYR A 54 18.59 -16.25 -20.04
C TYR A 54 18.37 -16.67 -21.50
N PHE A 55 17.45 -15.99 -22.20
CA PHE A 55 17.06 -16.34 -23.57
C PHE A 55 17.68 -15.45 -24.65
N ASP A 56 18.56 -14.49 -24.30
CA ASP A 56 19.19 -13.52 -25.23
C ASP A 56 18.16 -12.82 -26.16
N THR A 57 16.90 -12.80 -25.74
CA THR A 57 15.79 -12.32 -26.54
C THR A 57 15.58 -10.85 -26.16
N SER A 58 15.58 -9.96 -27.17
CA SER A 58 15.20 -8.54 -27.03
C SER A 58 13.93 -8.41 -26.18
N PRO A 59 13.68 -7.30 -25.44
CA PRO A 59 13.06 -7.27 -24.10
C PRO A 59 11.56 -7.64 -24.06
N PHE A 60 11.19 -8.78 -24.62
CA PHE A 60 9.84 -9.29 -24.78
C PHE A 60 9.35 -9.92 -23.48
N GLY A 61 10.22 -10.60 -22.73
CA GLY A 61 9.91 -11.16 -21.42
C GLY A 61 9.65 -10.08 -20.37
N VAL A 62 10.37 -8.96 -20.41
CA VAL A 62 10.08 -7.78 -19.57
C VAL A 62 8.74 -7.15 -19.96
N ILE A 63 8.41 -7.03 -21.25
CA ILE A 63 7.12 -6.47 -21.70
C ILE A 63 5.97 -7.38 -21.27
N ILE A 64 6.07 -8.69 -21.51
CA ILE A 64 5.04 -9.67 -21.11
C ILE A 64 4.94 -9.73 -19.59
N GLY A 65 6.06 -9.71 -18.87
CA GLY A 65 6.12 -9.63 -17.42
C GLY A 65 5.42 -8.37 -16.89
N MET A 66 5.64 -7.21 -17.51
CA MET A 66 5.00 -5.96 -17.11
C MET A 66 3.48 -6.00 -17.29
N VAL A 67 2.99 -6.55 -18.42
CA VAL A 67 1.55 -6.73 -18.66
C VAL A 67 0.95 -7.74 -17.67
N LEU A 68 1.61 -8.87 -17.47
CA LEU A 68 1.16 -9.89 -16.49
C LEU A 68 1.18 -9.33 -15.07
N GLY A 69 2.19 -8.57 -14.68
CA GLY A 69 2.30 -7.95 -13.36
C GLY A 69 1.22 -6.89 -13.11
N LEU A 70 0.84 -6.15 -14.14
CA LEU A 70 -0.33 -5.27 -14.08
C LEU A 70 -1.62 -6.07 -13.87
N VAL A 71 -1.87 -7.08 -14.70
CA VAL A 71 -3.09 -7.91 -14.62
C VAL A 71 -3.19 -8.62 -13.27
N VAL A 72 -2.09 -9.22 -12.80
CA VAL A 72 -2.03 -9.93 -11.51
C VAL A 72 -2.13 -8.97 -10.34
N GLY A 73 -1.47 -7.81 -10.39
CA GLY A 73 -1.56 -6.79 -9.35
C GLY A 73 -2.98 -6.24 -9.19
N PHE A 74 -3.67 -5.95 -10.30
CA PHE A 74 -5.09 -5.57 -10.29
C PHE A 74 -5.99 -6.72 -9.80
N TYR A 75 -5.70 -7.97 -10.22
CA TYR A 75 -6.42 -9.14 -9.72
C TYR A 75 -6.29 -9.28 -8.20
N GLN A 76 -5.10 -9.04 -7.65
CA GLN A 76 -4.84 -9.06 -6.21
C GLN A 76 -5.67 -8.00 -5.49
N MET A 77 -5.74 -6.76 -6.00
CA MET A 77 -6.59 -5.70 -5.43
C MET A 77 -8.06 -6.11 -5.39
N ILE A 78 -8.60 -6.62 -6.51
CA ILE A 78 -10.00 -7.07 -6.57
C ILE A 78 -10.25 -8.20 -5.57
N LYS A 79 -9.31 -9.15 -5.46
CA LYS A 79 -9.42 -10.28 -4.53
C LYS A 79 -9.39 -9.83 -3.07
N VAL A 80 -8.50 -8.88 -2.72
CA VAL A 80 -8.40 -8.31 -1.37
C VAL A 80 -9.66 -7.53 -1.01
N VAL A 81 -10.18 -6.71 -1.92
CA VAL A 81 -11.44 -5.98 -1.71
C VAL A 81 -12.60 -6.97 -1.54
N LYS A 82 -12.70 -7.99 -2.39
CA LYS A 82 -13.78 -9.00 -2.34
C LYS A 82 -13.72 -9.89 -1.10
N TYR A 83 -12.51 -10.21 -0.61
CA TYR A 83 -12.33 -11.03 0.60
C TYR A 83 -12.72 -10.28 1.87
N LYS A 84 -12.59 -8.94 1.89
CA LYS A 84 -13.00 -8.11 3.03
C LYS A 84 -14.53 -7.92 3.15
N ILE A 85 -15.30 -8.47 2.21
CA ILE A 85 -16.76 -8.32 2.12
C ILE A 85 -17.50 -9.59 2.61
N LYS A 86 -16.80 -10.66 3.01
CA LYS A 86 -17.41 -11.88 3.58
C LYS A 86 -17.19 -11.99 5.09
#